data_AF-A0A444Y338-F1
#
_entry.id   AF-A0A444Y338-F1
#
_cell.length_a   1.000
_cell.length_b   1.000
_cell.length_c   1.000
_cell.angle_alpha   90.00
_cell.angle_beta   90.00
_cell.angle_gamma   90.00
#
_symmetry.space_group_name_H-M   'P 1'
#
loop_
_entity.id
_entity.type
_entity.pdbx_description
1 polymer ?
#
loop_
_entity_poly.entity_id
_entity_poly.type
_entity_poly.pdbx_seq_one_letter_code
_entity_poly.pdbx_strand_id
1 'polypeptide(L)'
;MASTSRRSTSGSYCSGNVTGERFCECGLRAPLQVSNSMANSGRKYYACPARRCGWFRWAGLSIQYSDIGDDRSCQLNSNLKTCERVKNLHTDVVYLKLLAFLQLLVSIVCVVLVILLLCKL
;
A
#
# COMPACT_ATOMS: atom_id res chain seq x y z
N MET A 1 42.91 -7.36 23.91
CA MET A 1 41.84 -7.74 22.97
C MET A 1 40.94 -6.53 22.78
N ALA A 2 41.14 -5.79 21.68
CA ALA A 2 40.38 -4.57 21.39
C ALA A 2 39.09 -4.94 20.64
N SER A 3 37.94 -4.86 21.30
CA SER A 3 36.64 -5.03 20.66
C SER A 3 36.29 -3.78 19.87
N THR A 4 36.50 -3.84 18.56
CA THR A 4 36.05 -2.82 17.59
C THR A 4 34.53 -2.74 17.59
N SER A 5 33.98 -1.76 18.31
CA SER A 5 32.59 -1.34 18.23
C SER A 5 32.37 -0.61 16.91
N ARG A 6 31.77 -1.28 15.92
CA ARG A 6 31.35 -0.65 14.66
C ARG A 6 30.15 0.25 14.94
N ARG A 7 30.42 1.51 15.26
CA ARG A 7 29.42 2.59 15.29
C ARG A 7 29.13 3.03 13.86
N SER A 8 28.21 2.35 13.17
CA SER A 8 27.68 2.81 11.88
C SER A 8 26.70 3.95 12.10
N THR A 9 27.20 5.19 11.99
CA THR A 9 26.38 6.39 11.88
C THR A 9 26.13 6.66 10.39
N SER A 10 25.16 5.96 9.78
CA SER A 10 24.60 6.40 8.50
C SER A 10 23.27 7.10 8.74
N GLY A 11 23.35 8.44 8.81
CA GLY A 11 22.20 9.30 8.67
C GLY A 11 21.79 9.32 7.20
N SER A 12 20.92 8.40 6.81
CA SER A 12 20.22 8.46 5.51
C SER A 12 18.77 8.82 5.78
N TYR A 13 18.43 10.08 5.54
CA TYR A 13 17.04 10.55 5.49
C TYR A 13 16.42 10.09 4.16
N CYS A 14 16.22 8.79 3.99
CA CYS A 14 15.47 8.26 2.85
C CYS A 14 13.99 8.26 3.20
N SER A 15 13.32 9.31 2.75
CA SER A 15 11.87 9.37 2.56
C SER A 15 11.48 8.28 1.54
N GLY A 16 10.95 7.16 2.03
CA GLY A 16 10.49 6.09 1.16
C GLY A 16 10.10 4.82 1.90
N ASN A 17 8.79 4.62 2.06
CA ASN A 17 8.10 3.41 2.54
C ASN A 17 8.06 3.19 4.07
N VAL A 18 7.05 3.80 4.70
CA VAL A 18 6.74 3.82 6.15
C VAL A 18 6.63 2.42 6.79
N THR A 19 6.43 1.36 5.99
CA THR A 19 6.28 -0.01 6.50
C THR A 19 7.62 -0.72 6.75
N GLY A 20 8.71 -0.33 6.07
CA GLY A 20 10.05 -0.91 6.28
C GLY A 20 10.81 -0.32 7.46
N GLU A 21 10.36 0.82 7.98
CA GLU A 21 11.07 1.60 9.00
C GLU A 21 11.06 0.98 10.41
N ARG A 22 10.25 -0.07 10.62
CA ARG A 22 10.02 -0.65 11.96
C ARG A 22 10.49 -2.10 12.09
N PHE A 23 11.21 -2.67 11.13
CA PHE A 23 11.75 -4.04 11.23
C PHE A 23 13.27 -4.01 11.29
N CYS A 24 13.84 -4.76 12.25
CA CYS A 24 15.27 -4.95 12.32
C CYS A 24 15.76 -6.04 11.35
N GLU A 25 17.07 -6.16 11.18
CA GLU A 25 17.69 -7.21 10.34
C GLU A 25 17.38 -8.65 10.81
N CYS A 26 16.90 -8.84 12.04
CA CYS A 26 16.44 -10.15 12.51
C CYS A 26 15.02 -10.50 12.03
N GLY A 27 14.38 -9.63 11.25
CA GLY A 27 12.97 -9.77 10.84
C GLY A 27 11.97 -9.47 11.95
N LEU A 28 12.41 -8.96 13.10
CA LEU A 28 11.54 -8.64 14.24
C LEU A 28 11.09 -7.18 14.17
N ARG A 29 9.82 -6.93 14.52
CA ARG A 29 9.28 -5.57 14.66
C ARG A 29 9.95 -4.88 15.87
N ALA A 30 10.53 -3.71 15.63
CA ALA A 30 11.18 -2.89 16.65
C ALA A 30 10.13 -2.05 17.42
N PRO A 31 10.08 -2.14 18.75
CA PRO A 31 9.16 -1.34 19.56
C PRO A 31 9.62 0.11 19.68
N LEU A 32 8.65 1.03 19.79
CA LEU A 32 8.90 2.43 20.10
C LEU A 32 9.31 2.57 21.57
N GLN A 33 10.45 3.22 21.80
CA GLN A 33 11.03 3.44 23.12
C GLN A 33 11.33 4.93 23.31
N VAL A 34 11.45 5.35 24.56
CA VAL A 34 11.81 6.72 24.96
C VAL A 34 13.22 6.70 25.53
N SER A 35 14.08 7.59 25.04
CA SER A 35 15.45 7.72 25.54
C SER A 35 15.47 8.40 26.91
N ASN A 36 16.13 7.74 27.85
CA ASN A 36 16.41 8.27 29.19
C ASN A 36 17.84 8.83 29.32
N SER A 37 18.58 8.94 28.21
CA SER A 37 19.92 9.52 28.24
C SER A 37 19.85 11.02 28.44
N MET A 38 20.76 11.58 29.25
CA MET A 38 20.82 13.02 29.53
C MET A 38 20.91 13.87 28.25
N ALA A 39 21.66 13.41 27.24
CA ALA A 39 21.80 14.11 25.97
C ALA A 39 20.59 14.02 25.04
N ASN A 40 19.70 13.04 25.23
CA ASN A 40 18.53 12.80 24.36
C ASN A 40 17.29 12.47 25.19
N SER A 41 17.08 13.17 26.30
CA SER A 41 15.98 12.86 27.22
C SER A 41 14.63 13.07 26.50
N GLY A 42 13.73 12.09 26.62
CA GLY A 42 12.40 12.15 26.03
C GLY A 42 12.33 11.89 24.52
N ARG A 43 13.46 11.81 23.80
CA ARG A 43 13.46 11.51 22.36
C ARG A 43 13.07 10.05 22.11
N LYS A 44 12.15 9.82 21.17
CA LYS A 44 11.67 8.48 20.84
C LYS A 44 12.53 7.79 19.80
N TYR A 45 12.74 6.48 19.93
CA TYR A 45 13.54 5.68 19.01
C TYR A 45 12.96 4.26 18.85
N TYR A 46 13.36 3.58 17.78
CA TYR A 46 13.14 2.17 17.53
C TYR A 46 14.48 1.41 17.62
N ALA A 47 14.48 0.25 18.25
CA ALA A 47 15.65 -0.61 18.33
C ALA A 47 15.28 -2.10 18.29
N CYS A 48 16.23 -2.94 17.86
CA CYS A 48 16.03 -4.39 17.86
C CYS A 48 15.65 -4.91 19.26
N PRO A 49 14.50 -5.59 19.42
CA PRO A 49 14.04 -6.05 20.74
C PRO A 49 14.98 -7.09 21.35
N ALA A 50 15.59 -7.93 20.50
CA ALA A 50 16.54 -8.94 20.92
C ALA A 50 17.98 -8.41 21.04
N ARG A 51 18.23 -7.13 20.70
CA ARG A 51 19.56 -6.48 20.70
C ARG A 51 20.67 -7.25 19.95
N ARG A 52 20.32 -8.14 19.01
CA ARG A 52 21.29 -9.01 18.32
C ARG A 52 22.01 -8.32 17.15
N CYS A 53 21.28 -7.52 16.36
CA CYS A 53 21.82 -6.92 15.12
C CYS A 53 22.23 -5.44 15.27
N GLY A 54 22.05 -4.83 16.44
CA GLY A 54 22.39 -3.42 16.65
C GLY A 54 21.54 -2.40 15.87
N TRP A 55 20.50 -2.85 15.16
CA TRP A 55 19.60 -1.97 14.42
C TRP A 55 18.94 -0.92 15.34
N PHE A 56 19.02 0.34 14.92
CA PHE A 56 18.52 1.51 15.64
C PHE A 56 18.10 2.63 14.66
N ARG A 57 16.97 3.29 14.95
CA ARG A 57 16.49 4.48 14.25
C ARG A 57 15.81 5.44 15.21
N TRP A 58 16.04 6.74 15.05
CA TRP A 58 15.24 7.76 15.72
C TRP A 58 13.82 7.80 15.13
N ALA A 59 12.81 7.97 15.97
CA ALA A 59 11.45 8.23 15.51
C ALA A 59 11.39 9.66 14.93
N GLY A 60 10.76 9.82 13.76
CA GLY A 60 10.50 11.13 13.16
C GLY A 60 9.49 11.96 13.97
N LEU A 61 9.48 13.28 13.79
CA LEU A 61 8.53 14.18 14.48
C LEU A 61 7.06 13.89 14.12
N SER A 62 6.78 13.28 12.97
CA SER A 62 5.42 12.95 12.50
C SER A 62 4.73 11.84 13.30
N ILE A 63 5.44 11.14 14.21
CA ILE A 63 4.89 10.03 15.03
C ILE A 63 4.13 10.54 16.27
N GLN A 64 3.78 11.82 16.34
CA GLN A 64 2.92 12.32 17.43
C GLN A 64 1.42 12.06 17.22
N TYR A 65 0.97 11.77 15.99
CA TYR A 65 -0.47 11.73 15.69
C TYR A 65 -1.05 10.37 15.27
N SER A 66 -0.22 9.38 14.92
CA SER A 66 -0.70 8.10 14.34
C SER A 66 -0.81 6.94 15.34
N ASP A 67 -0.30 7.07 16.56
CA ASP A 67 -0.12 5.91 17.47
C ASP A 67 -1.20 5.81 18.58
N ILE A 68 -2.30 6.59 18.52
CA ILE A 68 -3.45 6.44 19.46
C ILE A 68 -4.71 5.87 18.79
N GLY A 69 -4.76 5.68 17.47
CA GLY A 69 -5.92 5.01 16.87
C GLY A 69 -5.85 4.73 15.39
N ASP A 70 -5.06 3.75 14.94
CA ASP A 70 -5.02 3.39 13.51
C ASP A 70 -4.94 1.90 13.19
N ASP A 71 -5.25 0.98 14.12
CA ASP A 71 -5.48 -0.42 13.73
C ASP A 71 -6.78 -0.61 12.92
N ARG A 72 -7.73 0.34 13.02
CA ARG A 72 -9.03 0.26 12.30
C ARG A 72 -9.06 1.07 10.98
N SER A 73 -8.17 2.03 10.81
CA SER A 73 -8.14 2.95 9.66
C SER A 73 -7.52 2.31 8.40
N CYS A 74 -6.48 1.49 8.59
CA CYS A 74 -5.74 0.86 7.50
C CYS A 74 -6.56 -0.23 6.75
N GLN A 75 -7.47 -0.92 7.45
CA GLN A 75 -8.37 -1.90 6.84
C GLN A 75 -9.52 -1.22 6.09
N LEU A 76 -10.10 -0.14 6.61
CA LEU A 76 -11.26 0.48 5.97
C LEU A 76 -10.89 1.14 4.63
N ASN A 77 -9.74 1.83 4.57
CA ASN A 77 -9.28 2.49 3.35
C ASN A 77 -8.94 1.48 2.24
N SER A 78 -8.30 0.35 2.58
CA SER A 78 -8.02 -0.71 1.61
C SER A 78 -9.30 -1.39 1.11
N ASN A 79 -10.26 -1.66 1.99
CA ASN A 79 -11.56 -2.22 1.61
C ASN A 79 -12.40 -1.25 0.76
N LEU A 80 -12.41 0.05 1.09
CA LEU A 80 -13.13 1.06 0.31
C LEU A 80 -12.53 1.23 -1.08
N LYS A 81 -11.19 1.32 -1.18
CA LYS A 81 -10.47 1.41 -2.46
C LYS A 81 -10.63 0.16 -3.32
N THR A 82 -10.74 -1.01 -2.69
CA THR A 82 -11.03 -2.27 -3.38
C THR A 82 -12.49 -2.31 -3.85
N CYS A 83 -13.43 -1.84 -3.02
CA CYS A 83 -14.84 -1.76 -3.38
C CYS A 83 -15.10 -0.76 -4.53
N GLU A 84 -14.42 0.39 -4.53
CA GLU A 84 -14.46 1.37 -5.61
C GLU A 84 -13.93 0.79 -6.93
N ARG A 85 -12.78 0.10 -6.90
CA ARG A 85 -12.23 -0.60 -8.08
C ARG A 85 -13.15 -1.70 -8.59
N VAL A 86 -13.78 -2.47 -7.70
CA VAL A 86 -14.72 -3.53 -8.06
C VAL A 86 -15.99 -2.95 -8.71
N LYS A 87 -16.52 -1.83 -8.19
CA LYS A 87 -17.67 -1.13 -8.80
C LYS A 87 -17.34 -0.60 -10.19
N ASN A 88 -16.16 -0.01 -10.37
CA ASN A 88 -15.71 0.48 -11.67
C ASN A 88 -15.55 -0.67 -12.66
N LEU A 89 -14.89 -1.77 -12.26
CA LEU A 89 -14.74 -2.97 -13.10
C LEU A 89 -16.10 -3.57 -13.47
N HIS A 90 -17.04 -3.64 -12.52
CA HIS A 90 -18.37 -4.17 -12.78
C HIS A 90 -19.14 -3.30 -13.79
N THR A 91 -19.04 -1.99 -13.66
CA THR A 91 -19.66 -1.04 -14.59
C THR A 91 -19.08 -1.19 -16.00
N ASP A 92 -17.75 -1.30 -16.11
CA ASP A 92 -17.08 -1.49 -17.39
C ASP A 92 -17.47 -2.81 -18.05
N VAL A 93 -17.55 -3.92 -17.29
CA VAL A 93 -17.97 -5.23 -17.80
C VAL A 93 -19.44 -5.21 -18.25
N VAL A 94 -20.32 -4.55 -17.51
CA VAL A 94 -21.73 -4.40 -17.91
C VAL A 94 -21.84 -3.57 -19.17
N TYR A 95 -21.12 -2.46 -19.26
CA TYR A 95 -21.11 -1.60 -20.45
C TYR A 95 -20.58 -2.36 -21.68
N LEU A 96 -19.48 -3.11 -21.53
CA LEU A 96 -18.91 -3.90 -22.62
C LEU A 96 -19.88 -4.99 -23.11
N LYS A 97 -20.61 -5.64 -22.18
CA LYS A 97 -21.67 -6.61 -22.52
C LYS A 97 -22.82 -5.95 -23.28
N LEU A 98 -23.25 -4.76 -22.87
CA LEU A 98 -24.31 -4.01 -23.56
C LEU A 98 -23.88 -3.59 -24.97
N LEU A 99 -22.65 -3.12 -25.13
CA LEU A 99 -22.09 -2.75 -26.43
C LEU A 99 -22.03 -3.96 -27.38
N ALA A 100 -21.56 -5.10 -26.88
CA ALA A 100 -21.51 -6.34 -27.67
C ALA A 100 -22.91 -6.81 -28.09
N PHE A 101 -23.90 -6.68 -27.21
CA PHE A 101 -25.30 -7.02 -27.53
C PHE A 101 -25.87 -6.09 -28.60
N LEU A 102 -25.66 -4.77 -28.47
CA LEU A 102 -26.11 -3.80 -29.47
C LEU A 102 -25.46 -4.06 -30.83
N GLN A 103 -24.16 -4.35 -30.86
CA GLN A 103 -23.43 -4.68 -32.07
C GLN A 103 -23.97 -5.95 -32.73
N LEU A 104 -24.33 -6.98 -31.95
CA LEU A 104 -24.98 -8.19 -32.46
C LEU A 104 -26.34 -7.88 -33.09
N LEU A 105 -27.17 -7.06 -32.45
CA LEU A 105 -28.47 -6.65 -33.00
C LEU A 105 -28.32 -5.90 -34.32
N VAL A 106 -27.40 -4.93 -34.40
CA VAL A 106 -27.11 -4.19 -35.62
C VAL A 106 -26.65 -5.15 -36.72
N SER A 107 -25.77 -6.09 -36.40
CA SER A 107 -25.32 -7.11 -37.35
C SER A 107 -26.48 -7.95 -37.89
N ILE A 108 -27.41 -8.38 -37.04
CA ILE A 108 -28.59 -9.16 -37.45
C ILE A 108 -29.47 -8.34 -38.40
N VAL A 109 -29.76 -7.08 -38.05
CA VAL A 109 -30.57 -6.18 -38.90
C VAL A 109 -29.91 -5.98 -40.26
N CYS A 110 -28.60 -5.74 -40.30
CA CYS A 110 -27.85 -5.60 -41.55
C CYS A 110 -27.96 -6.86 -42.42
N VAL A 111 -27.79 -8.05 -41.84
CA VAL A 111 -27.91 -9.32 -42.57
C VAL A 111 -29.31 -9.49 -43.15
N VAL A 112 -30.37 -9.19 -42.36
CA VAL A 112 -31.76 -9.27 -42.84
C VAL A 112 -32.01 -8.29 -43.99
N LEU A 113 -31.53 -7.06 -43.89
CA LEU A 113 -31.66 -6.07 -44.95
C LEU A 113 -30.97 -6.52 -46.24
N VAL A 114 -29.76 -7.07 -46.14
CA VAL A 114 -29.04 -7.62 -47.30
C VAL A 114 -29.84 -8.77 -47.94
N ILE A 115 -30.37 -9.70 -47.13
CA ILE A 115 -31.20 -10.80 -47.65
C ILE A 115 -32.44 -10.25 -48.37
N LEU A 116 -33.15 -9.28 -47.79
CA LEU A 116 -34.34 -8.68 -48.41
C LEU A 116 -34.02 -7.98 -49.73
N LEU A 117 -32.86 -7.30 -49.83
CA LEU A 117 -32.40 -6.69 -51.07
C LEU A 117 -32.07 -7.76 -52.13
N LEU A 118 -31.41 -8.85 -51.73
CA LEU A 118 -31.08 -9.95 -52.63
C LEU A 118 -32.31 -10.73 -53.10
N CYS A 119 -33.35 -10.87 -52.26
CA CYS A 119 -34.60 -11.55 -52.63
C CYS A 119 -35.59 -10.66 -53.41
N LYS A 120 -35.40 -9.34 -53.41
CA LYS A 120 -36.20 -8.40 -54.20
C LYS A 120 -35.57 -8.05 -55.56
N LEU A 121 -34.33 -8.46 -55.78
CA LEU A 121 -33.66 -8.41 -57.08
C LEU A 121 -33.95 -9.71 -57.86
#